data_AF-A0A9D9MCS8-F1
#
_entry.id   AF-A0A9D9MCS8-F1
#
_cell.length_a   1.000
_cell.length_b   1.000
_cell.length_c   1.000
_cell.angle_alpha   90.00
_cell.angle_beta   90.00
_cell.angle_gamma   90.00
#
_symmetry.space_group_name_H-M   'P 1'
#
loop_
_entity.id
_entity.type
_entity.pdbx_description
1 polymer ?
#
loop_
_entity_poly.entity_id
_entity_poly.type
_entity_poly.pdbx_seq_one_letter_code
_entity_poly.pdbx_strand_id
1 'polypeptide(L)'
;MNKTLYFAGGCFWGTEHFFKGIDGVSETTPGYANGSLENPSYEQVYTDSTGHAETVKVVYDPARVSTAKLVKLFFASIDPLSLNRQGHDVGTRYRTGVFYTDPSDLPAIRSEFEAASLRLGADPVTELLPLKSFWGAEERHCDYLDKNPDGYCHLPLKAFKYLRLYQDAELMLGDEQDSTARQAQTAALIAERMKFFWTGFYRVIGDTLVLGPFQGPPACFRIKRGRGVCGTAWERKSTVVVPDVEEFPGHIACSSLSRSEIVVPVFSGTEVSAVLDIDSTSLGTFDETDAVWLEMICELL
;
A
#
# COMPACT_ATOMS: atom_id res chain seq x y z
N MET A 1 -16.06 -1.92 21.36
CA MET A 1 -16.32 -0.46 21.34
C MET A 1 -15.59 0.08 20.13
N ASN A 2 -16.26 0.89 19.31
CA ASN A 2 -15.61 1.47 18.14
C ASN A 2 -14.56 2.51 18.58
N LYS A 3 -13.47 2.61 17.83
CA LYS A 3 -12.47 3.68 17.96
C LYS A 3 -12.60 4.65 16.79
N THR A 4 -11.96 5.81 16.92
CA THR A 4 -11.99 6.86 15.87
C THR A 4 -10.60 7.44 15.67
N LEU A 5 -10.19 7.55 14.41
CA LEU A 5 -8.97 8.24 13.98
C LEU A 5 -9.29 9.16 12.80
N TYR A 6 -8.41 10.12 12.54
CA TYR A 6 -8.59 11.12 11.51
C TYR A 6 -7.37 11.14 10.60
N PHE A 7 -7.59 11.01 9.30
CA PHE A 7 -6.53 10.87 8.31
C PHE A 7 -6.62 11.97 7.26
N ALA A 8 -5.58 12.79 7.15
CA ALA A 8 -5.39 13.74 6.06
C ALA A 8 -4.43 13.13 5.04
N GLY A 9 -4.87 12.93 3.80
CA GLY A 9 -4.15 12.11 2.81
C GLY A 9 -4.17 12.69 1.39
N GLY A 10 -4.28 14.02 1.26
CA GLY A 10 -4.57 14.67 -0.02
C GLY A 10 -6.07 14.95 -0.17
N CYS A 11 -6.60 14.86 -1.39
CA CYS A 11 -8.03 15.03 -1.61
C CYS A 11 -8.83 14.00 -0.78
N PHE A 12 -9.77 14.49 0.02
CA PHE A 12 -10.56 13.61 0.89
C PHE A 12 -11.52 12.68 0.13
N TRP A 13 -11.78 12.88 -1.17
CA TRP A 13 -12.67 12.04 -1.97
C TRP A 13 -12.07 10.66 -2.18
N GLY A 14 -10.82 10.61 -2.65
CA GLY A 14 -10.06 9.37 -2.77
C GLY A 14 -9.78 8.74 -1.42
N THR A 15 -9.39 9.56 -0.43
CA THR A 15 -9.08 9.10 0.92
C THR A 15 -10.29 8.45 1.58
N GLU A 16 -11.47 9.05 1.50
CA GLU A 16 -12.72 8.51 2.03
C GLU A 16 -13.03 7.17 1.38
N HIS A 17 -13.07 7.13 0.04
CA HIS A 17 -13.38 5.92 -0.71
C HIS A 17 -12.41 4.78 -0.40
N PHE A 18 -11.12 5.09 -0.18
CA PHE A 18 -10.12 4.11 0.26
C PHE A 18 -10.46 3.52 1.63
N PHE A 19 -10.70 4.36 2.65
CA PHE A 19 -11.03 3.88 3.99
C PHE A 19 -12.36 3.13 4.05
N LYS A 20 -13.36 3.52 3.25
CA LYS A 20 -14.62 2.77 3.12
C LYS A 20 -14.41 1.34 2.60
N GLY A 21 -13.35 1.11 1.82
CA GLY A 21 -12.99 -0.20 1.30
C GLY A 21 -12.40 -1.17 2.33
N ILE A 22 -11.98 -0.66 3.50
CA ILE A 22 -11.26 -1.42 4.52
C ILE A 22 -12.22 -2.21 5.40
N ASP A 23 -12.03 -3.54 5.46
CA ASP A 23 -12.84 -4.36 6.35
C ASP A 23 -12.61 -4.01 7.83
N GLY A 24 -13.70 -3.80 8.57
CA GLY A 24 -13.68 -3.31 9.95
C GLY A 24 -13.88 -1.80 10.11
N VAL A 25 -13.81 -1.01 9.04
CA VAL A 25 -14.27 0.40 9.05
C VAL A 25 -15.80 0.43 8.97
N SER A 26 -16.44 1.16 9.87
CA SER A 26 -17.90 1.23 9.98
C SER A 26 -18.50 2.55 9.49
N GLU A 27 -17.75 3.66 9.57
CA GLU A 27 -18.20 4.99 9.16
C GLU A 27 -16.99 5.81 8.71
N THR A 28 -17.16 6.57 7.63
CA THR A 28 -16.23 7.59 7.18
C THR A 28 -16.94 8.93 7.09
N THR A 29 -16.24 10.03 7.39
CA THR A 29 -16.79 11.38 7.19
C THR A 29 -15.68 12.30 6.70
N PRO A 30 -15.78 12.88 5.49
CA PRO A 30 -14.82 13.88 5.03
C PRO A 30 -15.07 15.20 5.75
N GLY A 31 -14.03 15.99 5.93
CA GLY A 31 -14.10 17.25 6.65
C GLY A 31 -12.78 18.00 6.70
N TYR A 32 -12.74 19.01 7.55
CA TYR A 32 -11.66 19.97 7.68
C TYR A 32 -11.14 19.94 9.13
N ALA A 33 -9.86 19.59 9.31
CA ALA A 33 -9.27 19.43 10.64
C ALA A 33 -8.18 20.45 10.93
N ASN A 34 -8.05 20.79 12.22
CA ASN A 34 -6.90 21.48 12.81
C ASN A 34 -6.56 22.87 12.24
N GLY A 35 -7.50 23.55 11.58
CA GLY A 35 -7.39 24.95 11.19
C GLY A 35 -8.00 25.92 12.20
N SER A 36 -7.91 27.21 11.87
CA SER A 36 -8.26 28.32 12.76
C SER A 36 -9.73 28.75 12.71
N LEU A 37 -10.46 28.39 11.65
CA LEU A 37 -11.87 28.75 11.48
C LEU A 37 -12.80 27.73 12.13
N GLU A 38 -13.87 28.22 12.75
CA GLU A 38 -15.03 27.40 13.13
C GLU A 38 -15.95 27.20 11.93
N ASN A 39 -16.40 25.96 11.72
CA ASN A 39 -17.31 25.56 10.65
C ASN A 39 -16.96 26.15 9.27
N PRO A 40 -15.74 25.93 8.75
CA PRO A 40 -15.30 26.51 7.48
C PRO A 40 -16.06 25.90 6.29
N SER A 41 -16.28 26.70 5.24
CA SER A 41 -16.73 26.17 3.95
C SER A 41 -15.56 25.64 3.12
N TYR A 42 -15.85 24.78 2.15
CA TYR A 42 -14.85 24.29 1.18
C TYR A 42 -14.08 25.43 0.53
N GLU A 43 -14.77 26.50 0.09
CA GLU A 43 -14.16 27.65 -0.58
C GLU A 43 -13.20 28.42 0.32
N GLN A 44 -13.48 28.48 1.64
CA GLN A 44 -12.56 29.09 2.60
C GLN A 44 -11.30 28.24 2.78
N VAL A 45 -11.44 26.92 2.91
CA VAL A 45 -10.30 25.99 3.03
C VAL A 45 -9.45 25.94 1.75
N TYR A 46 -10.08 26.05 0.58
CA TYR A 46 -9.40 26.07 -0.71
C TYR A 46 -8.46 27.27 -0.90
N THR A 47 -8.49 28.28 -0.01
CA THR A 47 -7.54 29.39 -0.04
C THR A 47 -6.17 29.08 0.58
N ASP A 48 -6.00 27.95 1.27
CA ASP A 48 -4.84 27.61 2.12
C ASP A 48 -4.61 28.57 3.31
N SER A 49 -5.44 29.60 3.50
CA SER A 49 -5.21 30.62 4.54
C SER A 49 -5.73 30.24 5.92
N THR A 50 -6.53 29.17 6.02
CA THR A 50 -7.26 28.79 7.24
C THR A 50 -6.50 27.78 8.11
N GLY A 51 -5.42 27.18 7.59
CA GLY A 51 -4.67 26.12 8.26
C GLY A 51 -5.39 24.77 8.36
N HIS A 52 -6.62 24.64 7.85
CA HIS A 52 -7.33 23.35 7.86
C HIS A 52 -6.66 22.34 6.91
N ALA A 53 -6.69 21.05 7.26
CA ALA A 53 -6.38 19.94 6.34
C ALA A 53 -7.69 19.29 5.88
N GLU A 54 -7.78 18.92 4.60
CA GLU A 54 -8.77 17.94 4.17
C GLU A 54 -8.48 16.62 4.87
N THR A 55 -9.47 16.12 5.59
CA THR A 55 -9.31 15.02 6.56
C THR A 55 -10.53 14.12 6.51
N VAL A 56 -10.32 12.81 6.66
CA VAL A 56 -11.39 11.82 6.81
C VAL A 56 -11.40 11.33 8.25
N LYS A 57 -12.52 11.52 8.95
CA LYS A 57 -12.84 10.82 10.20
C LYS A 57 -13.16 9.37 9.86
N VAL A 58 -12.50 8.43 10.53
CA VAL A 58 -12.67 6.99 10.34
C VAL A 58 -13.08 6.36 11.66
N VAL A 59 -14.29 5.81 11.71
CA VAL A 59 -14.79 5.01 12.84
C VAL A 59 -14.63 3.53 12.48
N TYR A 60 -14.03 2.75 13.37
CA TYR A 60 -13.71 1.36 13.10
C TYR A 60 -13.88 0.46 14.33
N ASP A 61 -14.06 -0.83 14.08
CA ASP A 61 -14.08 -1.87 15.10
C ASP A 61 -12.66 -2.42 15.34
N PRO A 62 -12.04 -2.15 16.51
CA PRO A 62 -10.69 -2.63 16.80
C PRO A 62 -10.59 -4.15 16.91
N ALA A 63 -11.71 -4.89 17.00
CA ALA A 63 -11.72 -6.35 16.95
C ALA A 63 -11.55 -6.89 15.52
N ARG A 64 -11.79 -6.06 14.49
CA ARG A 64 -11.72 -6.43 13.07
C ARG A 64 -10.50 -5.83 12.38
N VAL A 65 -10.16 -4.58 12.71
CA VAL A 65 -8.99 -3.89 12.16
C VAL A 65 -8.27 -3.12 13.27
N SER A 66 -6.98 -3.37 13.44
CA SER A 66 -6.19 -2.69 14.47
C SER A 66 -5.83 -1.27 14.04
N THR A 67 -5.57 -0.41 15.03
CA THR A 67 -5.06 0.96 14.82
C THR A 67 -3.79 0.96 13.96
N ALA A 68 -2.84 0.09 14.29
CA ALA A 68 -1.60 -0.07 13.53
C ALA A 68 -1.88 -0.43 12.06
N LYS A 69 -2.75 -1.41 11.81
CA LYS A 69 -3.11 -1.80 10.44
C LYS A 69 -3.75 -0.67 9.65
N LEU A 70 -4.63 0.14 10.25
CA LEU A 70 -5.20 1.32 9.57
C LEU A 70 -4.13 2.33 9.18
N VAL A 71 -3.18 2.63 10.08
CA VAL A 71 -2.08 3.56 9.79
C VAL A 71 -1.14 2.99 8.72
N LYS A 72 -0.88 1.68 8.74
CA LYS A 72 -0.11 0.98 7.71
C LYS A 72 -0.76 1.09 6.33
N LEU A 73 -2.06 0.79 6.23
CA LEU A 73 -2.83 0.91 4.99
C LEU A 73 -2.90 2.36 4.49
N PHE A 74 -2.97 3.32 5.42
CA PHE A 74 -2.88 4.73 5.09
C PHE A 74 -1.52 5.08 4.45
N PHE A 75 -0.41 4.67 5.05
CA PHE A 75 0.93 4.87 4.46
C PHE A 75 1.13 4.17 3.11
N ALA A 76 0.38 3.10 2.84
CA ALA A 76 0.39 2.40 1.55
C ALA A 76 -0.43 3.11 0.46
N SER A 77 -1.28 4.08 0.82
CA SER A 77 -2.10 4.83 -0.13
C SER A 77 -1.56 6.23 -0.44
N ILE A 78 -0.72 6.82 0.40
CA ILE A 78 -0.17 8.17 0.21
C ILE A 78 1.30 8.16 -0.22
N ASP A 79 1.81 9.31 -0.68
CA ASP A 79 3.23 9.62 -0.68
C ASP A 79 3.61 10.26 0.68
N PRO A 80 4.27 9.52 1.59
CA PRO A 80 4.59 10.01 2.93
C PRO A 80 5.74 11.02 2.98
N LEU A 81 6.48 11.22 1.90
CA LEU A 81 7.60 12.16 1.82
C LEU A 81 7.21 13.49 1.14
N SER A 82 6.04 13.52 0.49
CA SER A 82 5.53 14.71 -0.21
C SER A 82 4.90 15.73 0.73
N LEU A 83 5.58 16.86 0.92
CA LEU A 83 5.11 17.96 1.74
C LEU A 83 4.03 18.80 1.02
N ASN A 84 2.86 18.96 1.65
CA ASN A 84 1.75 19.80 1.17
C ASN A 84 1.30 19.48 -0.27
N ARG A 85 1.39 18.20 -0.66
CA ARG A 85 0.99 17.72 -1.98
C ARG A 85 0.69 16.23 -1.93
N GLN A 86 -0.32 15.79 -2.67
CA GLN A 86 -0.56 14.38 -3.00
C GLN A 86 -1.03 14.27 -4.45
N GLY A 87 -0.33 13.49 -5.27
CA GLY A 87 -0.57 13.46 -6.71
C GLY A 87 -0.51 14.86 -7.35
N HIS A 88 -1.60 15.26 -8.00
CA HIS A 88 -1.72 16.59 -8.63
C HIS A 88 -2.26 17.68 -7.69
N ASP A 89 -2.68 17.31 -6.48
CA ASP A 89 -3.26 18.23 -5.50
C ASP A 89 -2.16 18.92 -4.71
N VAL A 90 -2.11 20.26 -4.77
CA VAL A 90 -1.07 21.08 -4.13
C VAL A 90 -1.68 22.11 -3.18
N GLY A 91 -1.14 22.18 -1.98
CA GLY A 91 -1.59 23.10 -0.94
C GLY A 91 -1.46 22.52 0.46
N THR A 92 -1.39 23.40 1.45
CA THR A 92 -1.35 23.01 2.87
C THR A 92 -2.59 22.20 3.29
N ARG A 93 -3.73 22.42 2.64
CA ARG A 93 -4.94 21.61 2.83
C ARG A 93 -4.74 20.12 2.49
N TYR A 94 -3.80 19.81 1.59
CA TYR A 94 -3.49 18.46 1.12
C TYR A 94 -2.27 17.85 1.81
N ARG A 95 -1.81 18.45 2.91
CA ARG A 95 -0.76 17.85 3.74
C ARG A 95 -1.22 16.50 4.30
N THR A 96 -0.24 15.64 4.60
CA THR A 96 -0.51 14.34 5.18
C THR A 96 -0.51 14.42 6.71
N GLY A 97 -1.42 13.70 7.37
CA GLY A 97 -1.53 13.71 8.83
C GLY A 97 -2.38 12.58 9.39
N VAL A 98 -2.00 12.11 10.59
CA VAL A 98 -2.79 11.22 11.43
C VAL A 98 -3.11 11.97 12.72
N PHE A 99 -4.39 12.27 12.93
CA PHE A 99 -4.86 12.98 14.11
C PHE A 99 -5.64 12.05 15.03
N TYR A 100 -5.29 12.06 16.31
CA TYR A 100 -5.86 11.17 17.33
C TYR A 100 -6.62 11.97 18.39
N THR A 101 -7.69 11.38 18.92
CA THR A 101 -8.44 11.93 20.07
C THR A 101 -8.12 11.21 21.37
N ASP A 102 -7.74 9.93 21.31
CA ASP A 102 -7.37 9.12 22.45
C ASP A 102 -5.84 8.88 22.46
N PRO A 103 -5.10 9.43 23.45
CA PRO A 103 -3.67 9.18 23.58
C PRO A 103 -3.29 7.70 23.72
N SER A 104 -4.23 6.80 24.07
CA SER A 104 -4.00 5.36 24.11
C SER A 104 -3.65 4.75 22.75
N ASP A 105 -3.99 5.43 21.64
CA ASP A 105 -3.66 5.00 20.28
C ASP A 105 -2.21 5.30 19.89
N LEU A 106 -1.55 6.24 20.59
CA LEU A 106 -0.21 6.72 20.22
C LEU A 106 0.83 5.62 20.05
N PRO A 107 0.94 4.60 20.92
CA PRO A 107 1.93 3.54 20.73
C PRO A 107 1.76 2.79 19.41
N ALA A 108 0.51 2.46 19.05
CA ALA A 108 0.21 1.74 17.81
C ALA A 108 0.37 2.62 16.56
N ILE A 109 0.14 3.93 16.68
CA ILE A 109 0.40 4.85 15.56
C ILE A 109 1.91 5.03 15.38
N ARG A 110 2.66 5.25 16.46
CA ARG A 110 4.11 5.48 16.41
C ARG A 110 4.88 4.30 15.84
N SER A 111 4.49 3.06 16.16
CA SER A 111 5.14 1.88 15.60
C SER A 111 5.08 1.85 14.08
N GLU A 112 3.98 2.32 13.49
CA GLU A 112 3.83 2.36 12.02
C GLU A 112 4.58 3.55 11.40
N PHE A 113 4.72 4.67 12.11
CA PHE A 113 5.61 5.75 11.68
C PHE A 113 7.08 5.32 11.67
N GLU A 114 7.51 4.57 12.69
CA GLU A 114 8.86 3.99 12.78
C GLU A 114 9.09 2.97 11.66
N ALA A 115 8.11 2.08 11.42
CA ALA A 115 8.18 1.12 10.32
C ALA A 115 8.22 1.82 8.94
N ALA A 116 7.41 2.87 8.75
CA ALA A 116 7.44 3.66 7.52
C ALA A 116 8.79 4.35 7.33
N SER A 117 9.37 4.95 8.37
CA SER A 117 10.69 5.59 8.32
C SER A 117 11.79 4.59 7.91
N LEU A 118 11.77 3.39 8.52
CA LEU A 118 12.72 2.33 8.18
C LEU A 118 12.59 1.88 6.71
N ARG A 119 11.36 1.69 6.23
CA ARG A 119 11.08 1.27 4.85
C ARG A 119 11.51 2.34 3.82
N LEU A 120 11.23 3.60 4.10
CA LEU A 120 11.52 4.72 3.20
C LEU A 120 12.99 5.16 3.24
N GLY A 121 13.73 4.79 4.30
CA GLY A 121 15.07 5.33 4.56
C GLY A 121 15.07 6.81 4.93
N ALA A 122 13.91 7.38 5.25
CA ALA A 122 13.69 8.77 5.61
C ALA A 122 12.40 8.90 6.44
N ASP A 123 12.38 9.87 7.35
CA ASP A 123 11.19 10.14 8.15
C ASP A 123 10.04 10.69 7.30
N PRO A 124 8.81 10.15 7.43
CA PRO A 124 7.62 10.73 6.82
C PRO A 124 7.43 12.20 7.21
N VAL A 125 7.00 13.04 6.27
CA VAL A 125 6.56 14.41 6.56
C VAL A 125 5.14 14.46 7.12
N THR A 126 4.45 13.31 7.15
CA THR A 126 3.13 13.13 7.74
C THR A 126 3.09 13.60 9.19
N GLU A 127 2.13 14.44 9.53
CA GLU A 127 1.97 14.95 10.89
C GLU A 127 1.37 13.89 11.83
N LEU A 128 1.89 13.73 13.05
CA LEU A 128 1.25 12.97 14.12
C LEU A 128 0.89 13.91 15.27
N LEU A 129 -0.37 14.35 15.33
CA LEU A 129 -0.83 15.40 16.25
C LEU A 129 -2.14 15.03 16.93
N PRO A 130 -2.43 15.55 18.14
CA PRO A 130 -3.77 15.47 18.70
C PRO A 130 -4.76 16.24 17.83
N LEU A 131 -5.98 15.73 17.69
CA LEU A 131 -7.07 16.45 17.03
C LEU A 131 -7.48 17.65 17.89
N LYS A 132 -7.46 18.85 17.30
CA LYS A 132 -7.90 20.10 17.94
C LYS A 132 -9.34 20.45 17.55
N SER A 133 -9.67 20.29 16.28
CA SER A 133 -10.99 20.57 15.72
C SER A 133 -11.23 19.73 14.47
N PHE A 134 -12.49 19.36 14.23
CA PHE A 134 -12.93 18.70 13.00
C PHE A 134 -14.33 19.21 12.66
N TRP A 135 -14.49 19.66 11.42
CA TRP A 135 -15.78 20.10 10.87
C TRP A 135 -16.11 19.25 9.65
N GLY A 136 -17.26 18.57 9.68
CA GLY A 136 -17.71 17.76 8.55
C GLY A 136 -17.86 18.62 7.29
N ALA A 137 -17.45 18.08 6.15
CA ALA A 137 -17.62 18.74 4.87
C ALA A 137 -19.09 18.77 4.47
N GLU A 138 -19.41 19.62 3.50
CA GLU A 138 -20.75 19.73 2.94
C GLU A 138 -21.16 18.40 2.28
N GLU A 139 -22.46 18.05 2.34
CA GLU A 139 -23.00 16.76 1.86
C GLU A 139 -22.63 16.39 0.42
N ARG A 140 -22.33 17.40 -0.42
CA ARG A 140 -21.86 17.17 -1.80
C ARG A 140 -20.47 16.49 -1.87
N HIS A 141 -19.68 16.56 -0.80
CA HIS A 141 -18.35 15.95 -0.69
C HIS A 141 -18.37 14.58 -0.02
N CYS A 142 -19.40 14.26 0.78
CA CYS A 142 -19.61 12.94 1.35
C CYS A 142 -19.88 11.91 0.25
N ASP A 143 -19.24 10.74 0.31
CA ASP A 143 -19.43 9.65 -0.64
C ASP A 143 -19.22 10.08 -2.10
N TYR A 144 -18.32 11.02 -2.35
CA TYR A 144 -18.19 11.66 -3.66
C TYR A 144 -17.93 10.65 -4.79
N LEU A 145 -17.00 9.70 -4.60
CA LEU A 145 -16.66 8.69 -5.60
C LEU A 145 -17.72 7.58 -5.73
N ASP A 146 -18.58 7.39 -4.72
CA ASP A 146 -19.73 6.48 -4.84
C ASP A 146 -20.83 7.13 -5.69
N LYS A 147 -21.02 8.44 -5.51
CA LYS A 147 -21.96 9.28 -6.28
C LYS A 147 -21.43 9.54 -7.71
N ASN A 148 -20.11 9.57 -7.89
CA ASN A 148 -19.41 9.89 -9.13
C ASN A 148 -18.27 8.88 -9.38
N PRO A 149 -18.56 7.67 -9.90
CA PRO A 149 -17.55 6.61 -10.05
C PRO A 149 -16.35 6.98 -10.93
N ASP A 150 -16.56 7.83 -11.93
CA ASP A 150 -15.51 8.36 -12.81
C ASP A 150 -14.98 9.74 -12.35
N GLY A 151 -15.29 10.11 -11.09
CA GLY A 151 -14.86 11.36 -10.48
C GLY A 151 -13.36 11.43 -10.25
N TYR A 152 -12.87 12.63 -9.93
CA TYR A 152 -11.46 12.84 -9.65
C TYR A 152 -11.00 12.05 -8.42
N CYS A 153 -9.87 11.35 -8.56
CA CYS A 153 -9.17 10.67 -7.47
C CYS A 153 -7.67 10.74 -7.73
N HIS A 154 -6.90 11.25 -6.76
CA HIS A 154 -5.44 11.28 -6.86
C HIS A 154 -4.79 9.93 -6.57
N LEU A 155 -5.51 9.01 -5.89
CA LEU A 155 -5.03 7.65 -5.64
C LEU A 155 -5.06 6.84 -6.94
N PRO A 156 -3.98 6.11 -7.26
CA PRO A 156 -3.94 5.28 -8.45
C PRO A 156 -4.98 4.16 -8.37
N LEU A 157 -5.69 3.87 -9.47
CA LEU A 157 -6.72 2.83 -9.52
C LEU A 157 -6.24 1.46 -9.02
N LYS A 158 -4.96 1.14 -9.23
CA LYS A 158 -4.37 -0.11 -8.73
C LYS A 158 -4.26 -0.18 -7.21
N ALA A 159 -4.16 0.93 -6.48
CA ALA A 159 -4.15 0.90 -5.01
C ALA A 159 -5.45 0.29 -4.45
N PHE A 160 -6.60 0.58 -5.07
CA PHE A 160 -7.87 -0.04 -4.68
C PHE A 160 -7.91 -1.54 -5.01
N LYS A 161 -7.34 -1.95 -6.14
CA LYS A 161 -7.20 -3.38 -6.49
C LYS A 161 -6.31 -4.11 -5.48
N TYR A 162 -5.19 -3.50 -5.11
CA TYR A 162 -4.28 -4.06 -4.12
C TYR A 162 -4.87 -4.10 -2.72
N LEU A 163 -5.63 -3.09 -2.29
CA LEU A 163 -6.33 -3.13 -1.00
C LEU A 163 -7.25 -4.37 -0.92
N ARG A 164 -8.01 -4.62 -2.00
CA ARG A 164 -8.88 -5.81 -2.07
C ARG A 164 -8.08 -7.10 -2.09
N LEU A 165 -7.01 -7.15 -2.89
CA LEU A 165 -6.11 -8.30 -2.96
C LEU A 165 -5.46 -8.61 -1.61
N TYR A 166 -4.99 -7.60 -0.88
CA TYR A 166 -4.40 -7.74 0.45
C TYR A 166 -5.41 -8.30 1.46
N GLN A 167 -6.64 -7.76 1.48
CA GLN A 167 -7.70 -8.25 2.36
C GLN A 167 -8.12 -9.68 2.02
N ASP A 168 -8.24 -10.00 0.72
CA ASP A 168 -8.52 -11.37 0.26
C ASP A 168 -7.39 -12.32 0.68
N ALA A 169 -6.12 -11.91 0.52
CA ALA A 169 -4.96 -12.71 0.90
C ALA A 169 -4.92 -12.97 2.41
N GLU A 170 -5.12 -11.93 3.23
CA GLU A 170 -5.12 -12.05 4.68
C GLU A 170 -6.21 -13.01 5.18
N LEU A 171 -7.42 -12.89 4.63
CA LEU A 171 -8.53 -13.78 4.96
C LEU A 171 -8.27 -15.22 4.52
N MET A 172 -7.76 -15.39 3.30
CA MET A 172 -7.55 -16.69 2.67
C MET A 172 -6.38 -17.47 3.29
N LEU A 173 -5.31 -16.78 3.66
CA LEU A 173 -4.14 -17.37 4.28
C LEU A 173 -4.41 -17.77 5.74
N GLY A 174 -5.24 -17.02 6.45
CA GLY A 174 -5.68 -17.36 7.82
C GLY A 174 -4.52 -17.81 8.73
N ASP A 175 -4.71 -18.94 9.40
CA ASP A 175 -3.75 -19.55 10.32
C ASP A 175 -2.89 -20.67 9.69
N GLU A 176 -2.94 -20.88 8.37
CA GLU A 176 -2.12 -21.90 7.68
C GLU A 176 -0.62 -21.63 7.91
N GLN A 177 0.17 -22.68 8.13
CA GLN A 177 1.60 -22.54 8.45
C GLN A 177 2.51 -23.13 7.36
N ASP A 178 1.98 -23.95 6.44
CA ASP A 178 2.77 -24.49 5.35
C ASP A 178 3.12 -23.41 4.33
N SER A 179 4.41 -23.02 4.32
CA SER A 179 4.94 -22.01 3.41
C SER A 179 4.65 -22.28 1.92
N THR A 180 4.59 -23.55 1.50
CA THR A 180 4.33 -23.88 0.09
C THR A 180 2.86 -23.70 -0.25
N ALA A 181 1.95 -24.09 0.64
CA ALA A 181 0.52 -23.86 0.50
C ALA A 181 0.20 -22.36 0.47
N ARG A 182 0.77 -21.57 1.40
CA ARG A 182 0.62 -20.11 1.45
C ARG A 182 1.12 -19.46 0.16
N GLN A 183 2.31 -19.82 -0.31
CA GLN A 183 2.86 -19.33 -1.59
C GLN A 183 1.99 -19.72 -2.79
N ALA A 184 1.51 -20.96 -2.85
CA ALA A 184 0.64 -21.42 -3.93
C ALA A 184 -0.66 -20.61 -3.98
N GLN A 185 -1.26 -20.38 -2.82
CA GLN A 185 -2.51 -19.67 -2.70
C GLN A 185 -2.35 -18.17 -3.04
N THR A 186 -1.26 -17.54 -2.57
CA THR A 186 -0.93 -16.15 -2.91
C THR A 186 -0.65 -15.99 -4.41
N ALA A 187 0.13 -16.88 -5.03
CA ALA A 187 0.41 -16.82 -6.47
C ALA A 187 -0.88 -16.98 -7.30
N ALA A 188 -1.75 -17.91 -6.91
CA ALA A 188 -3.06 -18.11 -7.55
C ALA A 188 -3.95 -16.87 -7.44
N LEU A 189 -4.03 -16.28 -6.24
CA LEU A 189 -4.86 -15.11 -5.99
C LEU A 189 -4.38 -13.88 -6.76
N ILE A 190 -3.06 -13.59 -6.73
CA ILE A 190 -2.47 -12.47 -7.49
C ILE A 190 -2.74 -12.66 -8.99
N ALA A 191 -2.47 -13.83 -9.54
CA ALA A 191 -2.70 -14.11 -10.96
C ALA A 191 -4.19 -13.98 -11.33
N GLU A 192 -5.10 -14.44 -10.48
CA GLU A 192 -6.53 -14.35 -10.72
C GLU A 192 -7.02 -12.89 -10.71
N ARG A 193 -6.57 -12.08 -9.74
CA ARG A 193 -7.07 -10.70 -9.55
C ARG A 193 -6.37 -9.69 -10.45
N MET A 194 -5.07 -9.86 -10.69
CA MET A 194 -4.24 -8.87 -11.39
C MET A 194 -3.98 -9.22 -12.85
N LYS A 195 -4.14 -10.50 -13.24
CA LYS A 195 -3.97 -10.98 -14.62
C LYS A 195 -2.57 -10.69 -15.20
N PHE A 196 -1.53 -10.76 -14.37
CA PHE A 196 -0.15 -10.69 -14.84
C PHE A 196 0.22 -11.89 -15.72
N PHE A 197 1.29 -11.74 -16.51
CA PHE A 197 1.71 -12.76 -17.46
C PHE A 197 2.28 -14.00 -16.77
N TRP A 198 3.10 -13.76 -15.74
CA TRP A 198 3.64 -14.78 -14.87
C TRP A 198 3.62 -14.28 -13.42
N THR A 199 3.36 -15.16 -12.47
CA THR A 199 3.35 -14.84 -11.04
C THR A 199 3.72 -16.09 -10.26
N GLY A 200 4.77 -16.04 -9.46
CA GLY A 200 5.19 -17.22 -8.71
C GLY A 200 6.33 -16.97 -7.77
N PHE A 201 6.74 -18.03 -7.09
CA PHE A 201 7.78 -17.96 -6.10
C PHE A 201 9.01 -18.74 -6.53
N TYR A 202 10.17 -18.24 -6.13
CA TYR A 202 11.38 -19.04 -6.02
C TYR A 202 11.80 -19.13 -4.56
N ARG A 203 12.05 -20.34 -4.08
CA ARG A 203 12.38 -20.62 -2.68
C ARG A 203 13.88 -20.74 -2.49
N VAL A 204 14.40 -20.22 -1.39
CA VAL A 204 15.81 -20.38 -1.04
C VAL A 204 16.06 -21.80 -0.55
N ILE A 205 16.81 -22.58 -1.33
CA ILE A 205 17.22 -23.95 -1.03
C ILE A 205 18.74 -24.05 -1.20
N GLY A 206 19.45 -24.08 -0.07
CA GLY A 206 20.91 -24.01 -0.05
C GLY A 206 21.41 -22.65 -0.57
N ASP A 207 22.28 -22.69 -1.58
CA ASP A 207 22.87 -21.51 -2.24
C ASP A 207 22.14 -21.12 -3.54
N THR A 208 20.94 -21.64 -3.76
CA THR A 208 20.14 -21.37 -4.95
C THR A 208 18.69 -21.03 -4.63
N LEU A 209 18.09 -20.22 -5.48
CA LEU A 209 16.66 -20.10 -5.63
C LEU A 209 16.17 -21.30 -6.46
N VAL A 210 15.12 -21.98 -5.99
CA VAL A 210 14.48 -23.12 -6.65
C VAL A 210 13.02 -22.78 -6.93
N LEU A 211 12.55 -23.04 -8.15
CA LEU A 211 11.17 -22.77 -8.55
C LEU A 211 10.16 -23.39 -7.57
N GLY A 212 9.31 -22.52 -7.03
CA GLY A 212 8.21 -22.85 -6.13
C GLY A 212 6.86 -22.80 -6.86
N PRO A 213 5.74 -22.63 -6.12
CA PRO A 213 4.42 -22.47 -6.73
C PRO A 213 4.34 -21.25 -7.64
N PHE A 214 3.68 -21.38 -8.80
CA PHE A 214 3.52 -20.29 -9.77
C PHE A 214 2.26 -20.47 -10.63
N GLN A 215 1.90 -19.41 -11.33
CA GLN A 215 0.88 -19.32 -12.38
C GLN A 215 1.51 -18.68 -13.61
N GLY A 216 1.41 -19.35 -14.76
CA GLY A 216 1.99 -18.87 -16.02
C GLY A 216 2.64 -20.01 -16.83
N PRO A 217 3.33 -19.67 -17.94
CA PRO A 217 4.09 -20.66 -18.71
C PRO A 217 5.24 -21.29 -17.88
N PRO A 218 5.80 -22.43 -18.34
CA PRO A 218 6.95 -23.06 -17.69
C PRO A 218 8.12 -22.10 -17.48
N ALA A 219 8.75 -22.17 -16.30
CA ALA A 219 9.84 -21.31 -15.88
C ALA A 219 11.13 -22.09 -15.60
N CYS A 220 12.24 -21.37 -15.44
CA CYS A 220 13.54 -21.95 -15.12
C CYS A 220 13.53 -22.57 -13.71
N PHE A 221 14.21 -23.70 -13.49
CA PHE A 221 14.17 -24.36 -12.18
C PHE A 221 15.05 -23.72 -11.10
N ARG A 222 16.21 -23.15 -11.48
CA ARG A 222 17.21 -22.69 -10.52
C ARG A 222 17.84 -21.36 -10.92
N ILE A 223 17.98 -20.48 -9.94
CA ILE A 223 18.60 -19.16 -10.09
C ILE A 223 19.67 -19.01 -9.00
N LYS A 224 20.87 -18.56 -9.37
CA LYS A 224 21.94 -18.29 -8.40
C LYS A 224 21.78 -16.91 -7.78
N ARG A 225 22.27 -16.74 -6.56
CA ARG A 225 22.34 -15.41 -5.91
C ARG A 225 23.07 -14.39 -6.79
N GLY A 226 22.54 -13.17 -6.85
CA GLY A 226 23.06 -12.07 -7.68
C GLY A 226 22.89 -12.26 -9.20
N ARG A 227 22.13 -13.27 -9.65
CA ARG A 227 21.92 -13.55 -11.08
C ARG A 227 20.48 -13.29 -11.50
N GLY A 228 20.30 -12.52 -12.57
CA GLY A 228 18.99 -12.05 -13.02
C GLY A 228 18.33 -11.14 -11.98
N VAL A 229 17.08 -10.76 -12.22
CA VAL A 229 16.32 -9.88 -11.32
C VAL A 229 16.02 -10.60 -10.00
N CYS A 230 15.50 -11.84 -10.08
CA CYS A 230 15.29 -12.73 -8.93
C CYS A 230 16.51 -12.87 -8.00
N GLY A 231 17.67 -13.23 -8.55
CA GLY A 231 18.90 -13.38 -7.75
C GLY A 231 19.42 -12.04 -7.21
N THR A 232 19.17 -10.93 -7.91
CA THR A 232 19.53 -9.58 -7.46
C THR A 232 18.67 -9.15 -6.27
N ALA A 233 17.36 -9.36 -6.31
CA ALA A 233 16.47 -9.09 -5.18
C ALA A 233 16.87 -9.90 -3.94
N TRP A 234 17.20 -11.19 -4.14
CA TRP A 234 17.73 -12.03 -3.07
C TRP A 234 19.06 -11.53 -2.49
N GLU A 235 19.99 -11.07 -3.35
CA GLU A 235 21.28 -10.53 -2.90
C GLU A 235 21.11 -9.23 -2.10
N ARG A 236 20.33 -8.30 -2.64
CA ARG A 236 20.11 -6.97 -2.05
C ARG A 236 19.18 -6.99 -0.83
N LYS A 237 18.39 -8.06 -0.67
CA LYS A 237 17.30 -8.15 0.32
C LYS A 237 16.32 -6.97 0.20
N SER A 238 16.01 -6.59 -1.04
CA SER A 238 15.09 -5.49 -1.35
C SER A 238 14.29 -5.80 -2.60
N THR A 239 13.11 -5.22 -2.72
CA THR A 239 12.31 -5.27 -3.94
C THR A 239 13.08 -4.67 -5.12
N VAL A 240 12.92 -5.28 -6.29
CA VAL A 240 13.52 -4.82 -7.54
C VAL A 240 12.41 -4.65 -8.58
N VAL A 241 12.22 -3.42 -9.04
CA VAL A 241 11.28 -3.06 -10.11
C VAL A 241 12.06 -2.80 -11.38
N VAL A 242 11.74 -3.52 -12.46
CA VAL A 242 12.44 -3.45 -13.74
C VAL A 242 11.46 -3.02 -14.84
N PRO A 243 11.53 -1.76 -15.32
CA PRO A 243 10.60 -1.25 -16.32
C PRO A 243 10.82 -1.85 -17.72
N ASP A 244 12.06 -2.19 -18.06
CA ASP A 244 12.43 -2.97 -19.24
C ASP A 244 13.46 -4.04 -18.88
N VAL A 245 13.08 -5.32 -18.97
CA VAL A 245 13.97 -6.44 -18.64
C VAL A 245 15.11 -6.60 -19.64
N GLU A 246 14.98 -6.10 -20.88
CA GLU A 246 16.06 -6.14 -21.87
C GLU A 246 17.22 -5.19 -21.52
N GLU A 247 16.93 -4.15 -20.74
CA GLU A 247 17.94 -3.20 -20.25
C GLU A 247 18.60 -3.65 -18.94
N PHE A 248 18.07 -4.68 -18.28
CA PHE A 248 18.59 -5.14 -16.99
C PHE A 248 19.90 -5.93 -17.15
N PRO A 249 21.01 -5.50 -16.51
CA PRO A 249 22.29 -6.18 -16.64
C PRO A 249 22.25 -7.63 -16.14
N GLY A 250 22.61 -8.58 -17.02
CA GLY A 250 22.62 -10.00 -16.66
C GLY A 250 21.23 -10.62 -16.54
N HIS A 251 20.22 -10.04 -17.20
CA HIS A 251 18.88 -10.59 -17.31
C HIS A 251 18.90 -12.06 -17.78
N ILE A 252 18.14 -12.90 -17.08
CA ILE A 252 17.92 -14.30 -17.41
C ILE A 252 16.45 -14.42 -17.81
N ALA A 253 16.16 -14.23 -19.09
CA ALA A 253 14.80 -14.38 -19.59
C ALA A 253 14.40 -15.86 -19.57
N CYS A 254 13.45 -16.22 -18.70
CA CYS A 254 12.80 -17.54 -18.80
C CYS A 254 11.75 -17.57 -19.92
N SER A 255 11.22 -16.41 -20.32
CA SER A 255 10.31 -16.23 -21.45
C SER A 255 10.71 -14.98 -22.25
N SER A 256 10.78 -15.09 -23.58
CA SER A 256 11.02 -13.94 -24.47
C SER A 256 9.84 -12.97 -24.56
N LEU A 257 8.71 -13.28 -23.91
CA LEU A 257 7.54 -12.41 -23.87
C LEU A 257 7.54 -11.46 -22.66
N SER A 258 8.40 -11.70 -21.66
CA SER A 258 8.52 -10.79 -20.52
C SER A 258 9.16 -9.47 -20.97
N ARG A 259 8.54 -8.35 -20.56
CA ARG A 259 8.97 -6.98 -20.89
C ARG A 259 9.26 -6.15 -19.65
N SER A 260 8.53 -6.34 -18.56
CA SER A 260 8.84 -5.73 -17.25
C SER A 260 8.66 -6.78 -16.15
N GLU A 261 9.43 -6.65 -15.08
CA GLU A 261 9.46 -7.62 -13.97
C GLU A 261 9.47 -6.88 -12.63
N ILE A 262 8.78 -7.42 -11.62
CA ILE A 262 8.93 -7.02 -10.23
C ILE A 262 9.22 -8.24 -9.38
N VAL A 263 10.28 -8.16 -8.57
CA VAL A 263 10.65 -9.22 -7.63
C VAL A 263 10.65 -8.70 -6.21
N VAL A 264 9.90 -9.35 -5.34
CA VAL A 264 9.69 -8.98 -3.93
C VAL A 264 10.24 -10.09 -3.02
N PRO A 265 11.21 -9.81 -2.13
CA PRO A 265 11.69 -10.79 -1.17
C PRO A 265 10.63 -11.15 -0.12
N VAL A 266 10.54 -12.44 0.19
CA VAL A 266 9.80 -12.98 1.34
C VAL A 266 10.81 -13.28 2.45
N PHE A 267 10.54 -12.79 3.66
CA PHE A 267 11.48 -12.89 4.77
C PHE A 267 11.04 -13.95 5.80
N SER A 268 12.02 -14.69 6.32
CA SER A 268 11.89 -15.46 7.56
C SER A 268 12.87 -14.86 8.58
N GLY A 269 12.36 -14.01 9.47
CA GLY A 269 13.19 -13.14 10.29
C GLY A 269 13.92 -12.11 9.42
N THR A 270 15.25 -12.07 9.47
CA THR A 270 16.09 -11.14 8.69
C THR A 270 16.65 -11.74 7.40
N GLU A 271 16.34 -13.01 7.13
CA GLU A 271 16.83 -13.73 5.96
C GLU A 271 15.71 -13.93 4.93
N VAL A 272 16.08 -13.85 3.67
CA VAL A 272 15.15 -14.12 2.56
C VAL A 272 14.92 -15.63 2.50
N SER A 273 13.67 -16.06 2.58
CA SER A 273 13.24 -17.46 2.50
C SER A 273 12.70 -17.83 1.11
N ALA A 274 12.16 -16.84 0.39
CA ALA A 274 11.72 -16.95 -1.00
C ALA A 274 11.75 -15.57 -1.66
N VAL A 275 11.53 -15.51 -2.96
CA VAL A 275 11.19 -14.29 -3.69
C VAL A 275 9.89 -14.54 -4.44
N LEU A 276 8.96 -13.59 -4.37
CA LEU A 276 7.84 -13.47 -5.31
C LEU A 276 8.37 -12.80 -6.57
N ASP A 277 8.07 -13.38 -7.72
CA ASP A 277 8.46 -12.89 -9.03
C ASP A 277 7.20 -12.76 -9.90
N ILE A 278 7.09 -11.62 -10.58
CA ILE A 278 5.95 -11.27 -11.41
C ILE A 278 6.43 -10.61 -12.70
N ASP A 279 6.06 -11.22 -13.83
CA ASP A 279 6.34 -10.70 -15.16
C ASP A 279 5.10 -10.09 -15.81
N SER A 280 5.34 -9.12 -16.68
CA SER A 280 4.35 -8.56 -17.59
C SER A 280 4.87 -8.54 -19.02
N THR A 281 3.96 -8.70 -19.99
CA THR A 281 4.26 -8.55 -21.42
C THR A 281 4.32 -7.08 -21.88
N SER A 282 4.11 -6.13 -20.96
CA SER A 282 4.14 -4.69 -21.25
C SER A 282 5.29 -4.02 -20.51
N LEU A 283 5.90 -3.01 -21.13
CA LEU A 283 6.93 -2.18 -20.49
C LEU A 283 6.33 -1.34 -19.35
N GLY A 284 7.13 -1.09 -18.32
CA GLY A 284 6.77 -0.18 -17.23
C GLY A 284 5.46 -0.52 -16.53
N THR A 285 5.10 -1.81 -16.44
CA THR A 285 3.84 -2.24 -15.81
C THR A 285 3.82 -1.93 -14.31
N PHE A 286 4.99 -2.06 -13.67
CA PHE A 286 5.14 -1.97 -12.23
C PHE A 286 5.76 -0.62 -11.82
N ASP A 287 5.29 -0.07 -10.71
CA ASP A 287 5.88 1.08 -10.03
C ASP A 287 5.88 0.90 -8.51
N GLU A 288 6.17 1.96 -7.78
CA GLU A 288 6.24 1.98 -6.32
C GLU A 288 4.94 1.51 -5.64
N THR A 289 3.77 1.76 -6.26
CA THR A 289 2.49 1.25 -5.73
C THR A 289 2.51 -0.28 -5.73
N ASP A 290 2.99 -0.91 -6.80
CA ASP A 290 3.06 -2.38 -6.85
C ASP A 290 4.03 -2.91 -5.80
N ALA A 291 5.21 -2.28 -5.67
CA ALA A 291 6.23 -2.66 -4.69
C ALA A 291 5.67 -2.65 -3.26
N VAL A 292 5.09 -1.52 -2.82
CA VAL A 292 4.57 -1.36 -1.45
C VAL A 292 3.49 -2.40 -1.14
N TRP A 293 2.54 -2.59 -2.04
CA TRP A 293 1.43 -3.50 -1.78
C TRP A 293 1.82 -4.97 -1.87
N LEU A 294 2.72 -5.34 -2.78
CA LEU A 294 3.22 -6.71 -2.88
C LEU A 294 4.15 -7.05 -1.71
N GLU A 295 4.96 -6.11 -1.21
CA GLU A 295 5.71 -6.28 0.04
C GLU A 295 4.77 -6.58 1.20
N MET A 296 3.69 -5.81 1.37
CA MET A 296 2.69 -6.06 2.40
C MET A 296 2.02 -7.43 2.27
N ILE A 297 1.77 -7.91 1.04
CA ILE A 297 1.23 -9.25 0.79
C ILE A 297 2.27 -10.33 1.13
N CYS A 298 3.54 -10.11 0.80
CA CYS A 298 4.63 -11.04 1.12
C CYS A 298 4.92 -11.13 2.63
N GLU A 299 4.68 -10.06 3.39
CA GLU A 299 4.76 -10.08 4.86
C GLU A 299 3.71 -10.99 5.52
N LEU A 300 2.66 -11.36 4.79
CA LEU A 300 1.71 -12.36 5.25
C LEU A 300 2.29 -13.78 5.14
N LEU A 301 3.39 -14.03 4.44
CA LEU A 301 3.92 -15.39 4.18
C LEU A 301 4.92 -15.87 5.23
#